data_AF-A0AAD9VMC0-F1
#
_entry.id   AF-A0AAD9VMC0-F1
#
_cell.length_a   1.000
_cell.length_b   1.000
_cell.length_c   1.000
_cell.angle_alpha   90.00
_cell.angle_beta   90.00
_cell.angle_gamma   90.00
#
_symmetry.space_group_name_H-M   'P 1'
#
loop_
_entity.id
_entity.type
_entity.pdbx_description
1 polymer ?
#
loop_
_entity_poly.entity_id
_entity_poly.type
_entity_poly.pdbx_seq_one_letter_code
_entity_poly.pdbx_strand_id
1 'polypeptide(L)'
;MNIFRLLGDLSHLLAIIVLLLKIWKTRSCAGISGKSQILFAIVYTTRYLDLVNAYISAYNTLMKIIFLTASYTTVYLMYMKFKATYDHNHDTFRIEFLILPTFILALLINHELSVVEVLWTFSIYLESVAILPQLFLVSKTEDHYDLIAIVAGLVQTVLYCDFFYLYITKVLKGKKLQLPA
;
A
#
# COMPACT_ATOMS: atom_id res chain seq x y z
N MET A 1 -11.73 -19.30 -0.02
CA MET A 1 -10.48 -18.60 0.37
C MET A 1 -9.34 -19.57 0.17
N ASN A 2 -8.28 -19.21 -0.55
CA ASN A 2 -7.09 -20.08 -0.66
C ASN A 2 -6.16 -19.83 0.52
N ILE A 3 -5.42 -20.84 0.96
CA ILE A 3 -4.55 -20.74 2.14
C ILE A 3 -3.46 -19.67 1.99
N PHE A 4 -2.90 -19.52 0.79
CA PHE A 4 -1.92 -18.46 0.49
C PHE A 4 -2.49 -17.06 0.67
N ARG A 5 -3.74 -16.83 0.26
CA ARG A 5 -4.41 -15.54 0.42
C ARG A 5 -4.64 -15.22 1.90
N LEU A 6 -5.09 -16.22 2.67
CA LEU A 6 -5.27 -16.07 4.11
C LEU A 6 -3.95 -15.73 4.81
N LEU A 7 -2.86 -16.43 4.49
CA LEU A 7 -1.55 -16.17 5.05
C LEU A 7 -1.02 -14.78 4.68
N GLY A 8 -1.24 -14.35 3.42
CA GLY A 8 -0.91 -13.00 2.97
C GLY A 8 -1.66 -11.93 3.77
N ASP A 9 -2.97 -12.07 3.93
CA ASP A 9 -3.82 -11.14 4.69
C ASP A 9 -3.38 -11.06 6.17
N LEU A 10 -3.06 -12.20 6.79
CA LEU A 10 -2.58 -12.26 8.17
C LEU A 10 -1.19 -11.65 8.34
N SER A 11 -0.27 -11.88 7.39
CA SER A 11 1.07 -11.28 7.39
C SER A 11 0.98 -9.75 7.26
N HIS A 12 0.11 -9.27 6.38
CA HIS A 12 -0.12 -7.84 6.21
C HIS A 12 -0.70 -7.20 7.49
N LEU A 13 -1.70 -7.86 8.09
CA LEU A 13 -2.28 -7.41 9.36
C LEU A 13 -1.22 -7.37 10.47
N LEU A 14 -0.36 -8.39 10.56
CA LEU A 14 0.72 -8.44 11.53
C LEU A 14 1.68 -7.25 11.38
N ALA A 15 2.09 -6.93 10.15
CA ALA A 15 2.97 -5.79 9.88
C ALA A 15 2.38 -4.45 10.37
N ILE A 16 1.09 -4.22 10.13
CA ILE A 16 0.39 -3.00 10.57
C ILE A 16 0.29 -2.94 12.09
N ILE A 17 -0.04 -4.07 12.74
CA ILE A 17 -0.12 -4.14 14.20
C ILE A 17 1.25 -3.88 14.82
N VAL A 18 2.32 -4.45 14.28
CA VAL A 18 3.70 -4.22 14.75
C VAL A 18 4.06 -2.74 14.66
N LEU A 19 3.73 -2.07 13.54
CA LEU A 19 3.98 -0.65 13.36
C LEU A 19 3.20 0.20 14.38
N LEU A 20 1.91 -0.06 14.55
CA LEU A 20 1.07 0.64 15.53
C LEU A 20 1.57 0.44 16.96
N LEU A 21 1.95 -0.79 17.32
CA LEU A 21 2.50 -1.11 18.64
C LEU A 21 3.85 -0.43 18.85
N LYS A 22 4.73 -0.37 17.84
CA LYS A 22 5.98 0.39 17.89
C LYS A 22 5.70 1.85 18.23
N ILE A 23 4.84 2.52 17.46
CA ILE A 23 4.51 3.94 17.66
C ILE A 23 3.89 4.16 19.05
N TRP A 24 2.94 3.30 19.44
CA TRP A 24 2.24 3.46 20.72
C TRP A 24 3.14 3.22 21.94
N LYS A 25 3.97 2.18 21.91
CA LYS A 25 4.87 1.83 23.04
C LYS A 25 6.03 2.81 23.16
N THR A 26 6.64 3.21 22.04
CA THR A 26 7.77 4.15 22.03
C THR A 26 7.33 5.60 22.17
N ARG A 27 6.03 5.89 22.01
CA ARG A 27 5.46 7.25 22.01
C ARG A 27 6.14 8.17 20.98
N SER A 28 6.67 7.57 19.91
CA SER A 28 7.46 8.25 18.89
C SER A 28 7.16 7.67 17.51
N CYS A 29 7.14 8.54 16.51
CA CYS A 29 7.06 8.17 15.09
C CYS A 29 8.34 8.50 14.31
N ALA A 30 9.47 8.69 15.02
CA ALA A 30 10.77 8.90 14.40
C ALA A 30 11.16 7.73 13.46
N GLY A 31 11.73 8.09 12.30
CA GLY A 31 12.16 7.15 11.26
C GLY A 31 11.01 6.50 10.47
N ILE A 32 9.77 6.98 10.60
CA ILE A 32 8.61 6.49 9.84
C ILE A 32 8.14 7.60 8.90
N SER A 33 8.02 7.28 7.61
CA SER A 33 7.49 8.20 6.59
C SER A 33 5.98 8.31 6.75
N GLY A 34 5.53 9.50 7.11
CA GLY A 34 4.11 9.83 7.19
C GLY A 34 3.48 9.86 5.80
N LYS A 35 4.27 10.14 4.77
CA LYS A 35 3.82 10.12 3.37
C LYS A 35 3.44 8.72 2.90
N SER A 36 4.25 7.70 3.20
CA SER A 36 3.88 6.31 2.94
C SER A 36 2.59 5.90 3.66
N GLN A 37 2.41 6.31 4.92
CA GLN A 37 1.18 5.98 5.67
C GLN A 37 -0.07 6.65 5.08
N ILE A 38 0.06 7.88 4.57
CA ILE A 38 -1.02 8.53 3.81
C ILE A 38 -1.35 7.75 2.53
N LEU A 39 -0.33 7.32 1.78
CA LEU A 39 -0.54 6.54 0.55
C LEU A 39 -1.25 5.22 0.84
N PHE A 40 -0.86 4.48 1.89
CA PHE A 40 -1.57 3.27 2.30
C PHE A 40 -3.02 3.54 2.75
N ALA A 41 -3.28 4.65 3.44
CA ALA A 41 -4.65 5.04 3.78
C ALA A 41 -5.51 5.31 2.53
N ILE A 42 -4.93 5.97 1.51
CA ILE A 42 -5.59 6.20 0.21
C ILE A 42 -5.86 4.86 -0.51
N VAL A 43 -4.89 3.95 -0.51
CA VAL A 43 -5.03 2.60 -1.09
C VAL A 43 -6.24 1.88 -0.47
N TYR A 44 -6.31 1.75 0.85
CA TYR A 44 -7.43 1.02 1.47
C TYR A 44 -8.76 1.72 1.29
N THR A 45 -8.78 3.06 1.31
CA THR A 45 -10.01 3.84 1.10
C THR A 45 -10.58 3.60 -0.29
N THR A 46 -9.74 3.65 -1.32
CA THR A 46 -10.16 3.44 -2.71
C THR A 46 -10.45 1.98 -3.03
N ARG A 47 -9.74 1.03 -2.42
CA ARG A 47 -9.93 -0.41 -2.62
C ARG A 47 -11.22 -0.94 -2.01
N TYR A 48 -11.62 -0.41 -0.86
CA TYR A 48 -12.72 -0.96 -0.06
C TYR A 48 -14.00 -0.13 -0.14
N LEU A 49 -14.18 0.64 -1.23
CA LEU A 49 -15.43 1.37 -1.51
C LEU A 49 -16.65 0.44 -1.65
N ASP A 50 -16.41 -0.82 -1.98
CA ASP A 50 -17.44 -1.86 -2.04
C ASP A 50 -17.98 -2.27 -0.66
N LEU A 51 -17.35 -1.85 0.46
CA LEU A 51 -17.75 -2.22 1.82
C LEU A 51 -19.20 -1.84 2.16
N VAL A 52 -19.70 -0.74 1.59
CA VAL A 52 -21.09 -0.28 1.82
C VAL A 52 -22.09 -0.92 0.88
N ASN A 53 -21.64 -1.48 -0.25
CA ASN A 53 -22.51 -1.93 -1.33
C ASN A 53 -22.56 -3.46 -1.48
N ALA A 54 -21.55 -4.17 -0.97
CA ALA A 54 -21.41 -5.61 -1.17
C ALA A 54 -21.02 -6.32 0.14
N TYR A 55 -21.85 -7.27 0.54
CA TYR A 55 -21.51 -8.22 1.59
C TYR A 55 -21.04 -9.55 0.98
N ILE A 56 -19.77 -9.87 1.18
CA ILE A 56 -19.16 -11.12 0.68
C ILE A 56 -19.12 -12.16 1.81
N SER A 57 -18.53 -11.80 2.95
CA SER A 57 -18.45 -12.64 4.14
C SER A 57 -18.08 -11.81 5.36
N ALA A 58 -18.42 -12.29 6.56
CA ALA A 58 -18.06 -11.63 7.81
C ALA A 58 -16.54 -11.39 7.94
N TYR A 59 -15.72 -12.38 7.54
CA TYR A 59 -14.27 -12.23 7.53
C TYR A 59 -13.81 -11.11 6.59
N ASN A 60 -14.35 -11.03 5.37
CA ASN A 60 -13.96 -10.01 4.40
C ASN A 60 -14.30 -8.60 4.91
N THR A 61 -15.53 -8.41 5.40
CA THR A 61 -15.97 -7.13 5.97
C THR A 61 -15.12 -6.74 7.17
N LEU A 62 -14.88 -7.68 8.10
CA LEU A 62 -14.08 -7.43 9.30
C LEU A 62 -12.64 -7.03 8.95
N MET A 63 -11.98 -7.77 8.06
CA MET A 63 -10.60 -7.45 7.66
C MET A 63 -10.50 -6.08 7.01
N LYS A 64 -11.43 -5.71 6.11
CA LYS A 64 -11.47 -4.37 5.49
C LYS A 64 -11.62 -3.26 6.53
N ILE A 65 -12.51 -3.44 7.51
CA ILE A 65 -12.69 -2.47 8.62
C ILE A 65 -11.39 -2.36 9.43
N ILE A 66 -10.72 -3.48 9.74
CA ILE A 66 -9.46 -3.47 10.49
C ILE A 66 -8.38 -2.73 9.71
N PHE A 67 -8.19 -3.00 8.42
CA PHE A 67 -7.19 -2.31 7.59
C PHE A 67 -7.45 -0.79 7.49
N LEU A 68 -8.70 -0.38 7.29
CA LEU A 68 -9.09 1.03 7.28
C LEU A 68 -8.82 1.68 8.64
N THR A 69 -9.39 1.14 9.72
CA THR A 69 -9.25 1.73 11.04
C THR A 69 -7.79 1.80 11.49
N ALA A 70 -6.99 0.77 11.22
CA ALA A 70 -5.58 0.73 11.56
C ALA A 70 -4.76 1.76 10.75
N SER A 71 -4.97 1.88 9.44
CA SER A 71 -4.25 2.86 8.60
C SER A 71 -4.57 4.31 9.00
N TYR A 72 -5.85 4.64 9.19
CA TYR A 72 -6.26 5.96 9.68
C TYR A 72 -5.73 6.24 11.09
N THR A 73 -5.70 5.22 11.97
CA THR A 73 -5.10 5.35 13.31
C THR A 73 -3.61 5.66 13.21
N THR A 74 -2.85 4.98 12.34
CA THR A 74 -1.42 5.28 12.15
C THR A 74 -1.21 6.72 11.70
N VAL A 75 -1.97 7.18 10.70
CA VAL A 75 -1.91 8.57 10.22
C VAL A 75 -2.26 9.55 11.35
N TYR A 76 -3.32 9.30 12.12
CA TYR A 76 -3.69 10.11 13.27
C TYR A 76 -2.58 10.17 14.33
N LEU A 77 -1.98 9.03 14.65
CA LEU A 77 -0.89 8.96 15.63
C LEU A 77 0.32 9.79 15.17
N MET A 78 0.64 9.77 13.88
CA MET A 78 1.79 10.50 13.34
C MET A 78 1.55 12.01 13.22
N TYR A 79 0.43 12.43 12.64
CA TYR A 79 0.19 13.84 12.33
C TYR A 79 -0.48 14.64 13.44
N MET A 80 -1.11 13.97 14.41
CA MET A 80 -1.79 14.62 15.54
C MET A 80 -1.12 14.29 16.87
N LYS A 81 -1.15 13.01 17.28
CA LYS A 81 -0.78 12.63 18.66
C LYS A 81 0.72 12.71 18.96
N PHE A 82 1.56 12.24 18.05
CA PHE A 82 3.02 12.20 18.18
C PHE A 82 3.72 13.10 17.15
N LYS A 83 3.02 14.14 16.68
CA LYS A 83 3.50 15.10 15.67
C LYS A 83 4.88 15.69 16.00
N ALA A 84 5.18 15.92 17.27
CA ALA A 84 6.48 16.46 17.71
C ALA A 84 7.68 15.56 17.38
N THR A 85 7.45 14.26 17.19
CA THR A 85 8.50 13.27 16.85
C THR A 85 8.56 12.95 15.35
N TYR A 86 7.64 13.52 14.56
CA TYR A 86 7.60 13.30 13.13
C TYR A 86 8.64 14.17 12.42
N ASP A 87 9.53 13.53 11.68
CA ASP A 87 10.62 14.20 10.98
C ASP A 87 10.20 14.72 9.60
N HIS A 88 9.61 15.92 9.61
CA HIS A 88 9.16 16.57 8.38
C HIS A 88 10.32 16.96 7.45
N ASN A 89 11.51 17.19 7.99
CA ASN A 89 12.66 17.67 7.23
C ASN A 89 13.31 16.57 6.40
N HIS A 90 13.26 15.32 6.86
CA HIS A 90 13.80 14.18 6.13
C HIS A 90 12.74 13.50 5.23
N ASP A 91 11.44 13.56 5.57
CA ASP A 91 10.35 12.99 4.75
C ASP A 91 9.97 13.89 3.55
N THR A 92 10.93 14.14 2.66
CA THR A 92 10.85 15.12 1.56
C THR A 92 10.31 14.56 0.24
N PHE A 93 10.00 13.26 0.18
CA PHE A 93 9.56 12.60 -1.04
C PHE A 93 8.29 13.25 -1.63
N ARG A 94 8.23 13.48 -2.94
CA ARG A 94 7.09 14.11 -3.62
C ARG A 94 6.08 13.06 -4.10
N ILE A 95 5.01 12.87 -3.35
CA ILE A 95 4.02 11.80 -3.58
C ILE A 95 3.17 12.03 -4.84
N GLU A 96 3.15 13.24 -5.38
CA GLU A 96 2.43 13.58 -6.61
C GLU A 96 2.97 12.78 -7.80
N PHE A 97 4.29 12.49 -7.81
CA PHE A 97 4.92 11.64 -8.81
C PHE A 97 4.55 10.16 -8.71
N LEU A 98 3.85 9.75 -7.65
CA LEU A 98 3.30 8.40 -7.51
C LEU A 98 1.81 8.39 -7.81
N ILE A 99 1.07 9.35 -7.24
CA ILE A 99 -0.39 9.42 -7.38
C ILE A 99 -0.78 9.69 -8.83
N LEU A 100 -0.16 10.67 -9.49
CA LEU A 100 -0.57 11.04 -10.86
C LEU A 100 -0.29 9.92 -11.87
N PRO A 101 0.91 9.31 -11.94
CA PRO A 101 1.16 8.23 -12.90
C PRO A 101 0.31 6.99 -12.63
N THR A 102 0.11 6.62 -11.36
CA THR A 102 -0.71 5.43 -11.04
C THR A 102 -2.20 5.67 -11.33
N PHE A 103 -2.70 6.90 -11.17
CA PHE A 103 -4.06 7.25 -11.54
C PHE A 103 -4.25 7.29 -13.06
N ILE A 104 -3.32 7.90 -13.80
CA ILE A 104 -3.34 7.88 -15.26
C ILE A 104 -3.29 6.43 -15.77
N LEU A 105 -2.40 5.61 -15.21
CA LEU A 105 -2.28 4.21 -15.60
C LEU A 105 -3.58 3.44 -15.32
N ALA A 106 -4.25 3.70 -14.20
CA ALA A 106 -5.54 3.09 -13.85
C ALA A 106 -6.70 3.55 -14.76
N LEU A 107 -6.60 4.72 -15.40
CA LEU A 107 -7.58 5.15 -16.41
C LEU A 107 -7.33 4.54 -17.79
N LEU A 108 -6.06 4.23 -18.11
CA LEU A 108 -5.67 3.66 -19.40
C LEU A 108 -5.74 2.14 -19.43
N ILE A 109 -5.42 1.49 -18.30
CA ILE A 109 -5.28 0.04 -18.16
C ILE A 109 -6.18 -0.40 -17.00
N ASN A 110 -7.44 -0.65 -17.32
CA ASN A 110 -8.46 -1.14 -16.40
C ASN A 110 -9.30 -2.21 -17.08
N HIS A 111 -10.03 -3.01 -16.29
CA HIS A 111 -10.91 -4.04 -16.83
C HIS A 111 -12.19 -3.42 -17.44
N GLU A 112 -12.80 -2.47 -16.73
CA GLU A 112 -14.02 -1.77 -17.13
C GLU A 112 -13.94 -0.29 -16.75
N LEU A 113 -14.41 0.61 -17.61
CA LEU A 113 -14.43 2.06 -17.35
C LEU A 113 -15.58 2.46 -16.42
N SER A 114 -15.69 1.77 -15.28
CA SER A 114 -16.55 2.17 -14.16
C SER A 114 -15.71 2.87 -13.09
N VAL A 115 -16.32 3.82 -12.37
CA VAL A 115 -15.60 4.58 -11.33
C VAL A 115 -15.04 3.66 -10.24
N VAL A 116 -15.80 2.63 -9.84
CA VAL A 116 -15.38 1.68 -8.79
C VAL A 116 -14.21 0.83 -9.28
N GLU A 117 -14.26 0.33 -10.52
CA GLU A 117 -13.20 -0.51 -11.09
C GLU A 117 -11.91 0.29 -11.32
N VAL A 118 -12.02 1.54 -11.78
CA VAL A 118 -10.87 2.45 -11.92
C VAL A 118 -10.24 2.74 -10.56
N LEU A 119 -11.03 3.05 -9.53
CA LEU A 119 -10.50 3.31 -8.19
C LEU A 119 -9.90 2.05 -7.54
N TRP A 120 -10.48 0.88 -7.80
CA TRP A 120 -9.92 -0.39 -7.39
C TRP A 120 -8.58 -0.66 -8.08
N THR A 121 -8.50 -0.46 -9.40
CA THR A 121 -7.27 -0.62 -10.19
C THR A 121 -6.19 0.38 -9.76
N PHE A 122 -6.57 1.64 -9.54
CA PHE A 122 -5.72 2.68 -8.96
C PHE A 122 -5.14 2.25 -7.61
N SER A 123 -5.96 1.66 -6.73
CA SER A 123 -5.48 1.18 -5.43
C SER A 123 -4.37 0.13 -5.56
N ILE A 124 -4.41 -0.73 -6.60
CA ILE A 124 -3.40 -1.75 -6.83
C ILE A 124 -2.09 -1.11 -7.28
N TYR A 125 -2.16 -0.22 -8.27
CA TYR A 125 -0.97 0.47 -8.76
C TYR A 125 -0.35 1.35 -7.67
N LEU A 126 -1.16 2.09 -6.91
CA LEU A 126 -0.65 2.93 -5.83
C LEU A 126 -0.01 2.11 -4.71
N GLU A 127 -0.57 0.96 -4.33
CA GLU A 127 0.01 0.10 -3.28
C GLU A 127 1.42 -0.37 -3.64
N SER A 128 1.64 -0.71 -4.92
CA SER A 128 2.95 -1.19 -5.40
C SER A 128 4.09 -0.19 -5.17
N VAL A 129 3.76 1.11 -5.15
CA VAL A 129 4.72 2.21 -5.00
C VAL A 129 4.57 2.98 -3.67
N ALA A 130 3.57 2.67 -2.85
CA ALA A 130 3.26 3.39 -1.62
C ALA A 130 4.39 3.35 -0.57
N ILE A 131 5.29 2.36 -0.65
CA ILE A 131 6.44 2.21 0.25
C ILE A 131 7.64 3.10 -0.11
N LEU A 132 7.68 3.67 -1.33
CA LEU A 132 8.83 4.46 -1.80
C LEU A 132 9.21 5.64 -0.89
N PRO A 133 8.27 6.45 -0.35
CA PRO A 133 8.63 7.50 0.61
C PRO A 133 9.36 6.97 1.85
N GLN A 134 8.96 5.81 2.40
CA GLN A 134 9.65 5.17 3.53
C GLN A 134 11.08 4.73 3.15
N LEU A 135 11.26 4.12 1.97
CA LEU A 135 12.58 3.70 1.50
C LEU A 135 13.50 4.91 1.29
N PHE A 136 12.95 6.01 0.75
CA PHE A 136 13.67 7.26 0.55
C PHE A 136 14.08 7.91 1.88
N LEU A 137 13.19 7.89 2.88
CA LEU A 137 13.49 8.39 4.23
C LEU A 137 14.67 7.63 4.85
N VAL A 138 14.62 6.30 4.83
CA VAL A 138 15.68 5.45 5.42
C VAL A 138 17.03 5.70 4.74
N SER A 139 17.04 5.77 3.41
CA SER A 139 18.25 6.06 2.63
C SER A 139 18.83 7.46 2.87
N LYS A 140 18.06 8.39 3.46
CA LYS A 140 18.51 9.75 3.80
C LYS A 140 19.00 9.86 5.23
N THR A 141 18.45 9.07 6.14
CA THR A 141 18.78 9.11 7.58
C THR A 141 19.96 8.23 7.95
N GLU A 142 20.15 7.11 7.25
CA GLU A 142 21.36 6.32 7.36
C GLU A 142 22.27 6.77 6.21
N ASP A 143 23.44 7.34 6.50
CA ASP A 143 24.51 7.63 5.51
C ASP A 143 25.05 6.33 4.82
N HIS A 144 24.29 5.25 4.92
CA HIS A 144 24.50 3.94 4.36
C HIS A 144 23.23 3.54 3.59
N TYR A 145 23.44 3.16 2.34
CA TYR A 145 22.41 2.50 1.56
C TYR A 145 22.00 1.21 2.26
N ASP A 146 20.77 1.16 2.78
CA ASP A 146 20.21 -0.08 3.30
C ASP A 146 19.99 -1.03 2.12
N LEU A 147 20.98 -1.89 1.89
CA LEU A 147 20.99 -2.88 0.82
C LEU A 147 19.75 -3.78 0.90
N ILE A 148 19.24 -4.05 2.10
CA ILE A 148 18.05 -4.87 2.30
C ILE A 148 16.83 -4.13 1.74
N ALA A 149 16.70 -2.84 2.03
CA ALA A 149 15.62 -1.99 1.53
C ALA A 149 15.65 -1.84 -0.01
N ILE A 150 16.84 -1.65 -0.59
CA ILE A 150 17.02 -1.55 -2.05
C ILE A 150 16.72 -2.90 -2.72
N VAL A 151 17.24 -3.99 -2.18
CA VAL A 151 16.99 -5.35 -2.70
C VAL A 151 15.51 -5.70 -2.57
N ALA A 152 14.85 -5.40 -1.44
CA ALA A 152 13.42 -5.61 -1.26
C ALA A 152 12.60 -4.78 -2.25
N GLY A 153 12.93 -3.50 -2.45
CA GLY A 153 12.29 -2.63 -3.43
C GLY A 153 12.50 -3.09 -4.87
N LEU A 154 13.69 -3.57 -5.22
CA LEU A 154 14.00 -4.15 -6.54
C LEU A 154 13.28 -5.47 -6.75
N VAL A 155 13.29 -6.37 -5.78
CA VAL A 155 12.55 -7.65 -5.83
C VAL A 155 11.06 -7.37 -5.99
N GLN A 156 10.51 -6.45 -5.20
CA GLN A 156 9.12 -6.01 -5.32
C GLN A 156 8.83 -5.44 -6.72
N THR A 157 9.69 -4.57 -7.24
CA THR A 157 9.54 -3.99 -8.59
C THR A 157 9.61 -5.06 -9.68
N VAL A 158 10.54 -6.02 -9.59
CA VAL A 158 10.70 -7.12 -10.55
C VAL A 158 9.50 -8.06 -10.51
N LEU A 159 9.02 -8.43 -9.32
CA LEU A 159 7.81 -9.24 -9.16
C LEU A 159 6.58 -8.53 -9.72
N TYR A 160 6.49 -7.21 -9.58
CA TYR A 160 5.41 -6.44 -10.20
C TYR A 160 5.59 -6.25 -11.71
N CYS A 161 6.82 -6.16 -12.23
CA CYS A 161 7.07 -6.17 -13.67
C CYS A 161 6.64 -7.50 -14.31
N ASP A 162 6.88 -8.63 -13.64
CA ASP A 162 6.40 -9.93 -14.09
C ASP A 162 4.86 -10.01 -14.04
N PHE A 163 4.25 -9.48 -12.98
CA PHE A 163 2.80 -9.31 -12.90
C PHE A 163 2.25 -8.45 -14.06
N PHE A 164 2.89 -7.32 -14.38
CA PHE A 164 2.51 -6.46 -15.51
C PHE A 164 2.66 -7.18 -16.86
N TYR A 165 3.73 -7.95 -17.06
CA TYR A 165 3.93 -8.75 -18.28
C TYR A 165 2.85 -9.83 -18.43
N LEU A 166 2.54 -10.56 -17.36
CA LEU A 166 1.48 -11.57 -17.34
C LEU A 166 0.09 -10.94 -17.53
N TYR A 167 -0.14 -9.78 -16.96
CA TYR A 167 -1.38 -9.02 -17.12
C TYR A 167 -1.57 -8.59 -18.58
N ILE A 168 -0.59 -7.92 -19.19
CA ILE A 168 -0.64 -7.51 -20.60
C ILE A 168 -0.81 -8.71 -21.52
N THR A 169 -0.04 -9.78 -21.31
CA THR A 169 -0.05 -10.93 -22.24
C THR A 169 -1.28 -11.82 -22.10
N LYS A 170 -1.90 -11.92 -20.92
CA LYS A 170 -3.07 -12.78 -20.68
C LYS A 170 -4.39 -12.00 -20.69
N VAL A 171 -4.46 -10.83 -20.06
CA VAL A 171 -5.71 -10.06 -19.90
C VAL A 171 -6.10 -9.31 -21.17
N LEU A 172 -5.16 -8.63 -21.84
CA LEU A 172 -5.47 -7.95 -23.13
C LEU A 172 -5.81 -8.93 -24.26
N LYS A 173 -5.46 -10.21 -24.11
CA LYS A 173 -5.83 -11.30 -25.03
C LYS A 173 -7.12 -12.02 -24.60
N GLY A 174 -7.86 -11.50 -23.62
CA GLY A 174 -9.13 -12.05 -23.15
C GLY A 174 -9.02 -13.40 -22.42
N LYS A 175 -7.82 -13.79 -21.96
CA LYS A 175 -7.60 -15.05 -21.24
C LYS A 175 -7.66 -14.82 -19.73
N LYS A 176 -8.33 -15.71 -19.00
CA LYS A 176 -8.41 -15.65 -17.52
C LYS A 176 -7.01 -15.67 -16.90
N LEU A 177 -6.76 -14.72 -16.01
CA LEU A 177 -5.52 -14.61 -15.26
C LEU A 177 -5.42 -15.77 -14.25
N GLN A 178 -4.72 -16.85 -14.61
CA GLN A 178 -4.17 -17.79 -13.63
C GLN A 178 -2.80 -17.28 -13.23
N LEU A 179 -2.73 -16.72 -12.02
CA LEU A 179 -1.48 -16.38 -11.33
C LEU A 179 -0.75 -17.71 -11.05
N PRO A 180 0.53 -17.86 -11.43
CA PRO A 180 1.34 -18.89 -10.80
C PRO A 180 1.41 -18.57 -9.32
N ALA A 181 1.18 -19.60 -8.50
CA ALA A 181 1.24 -19.51 -7.04
C ALA A 181 2.60 -18.98 -6.57
#